data_AF-A0A7W3QMJ4-F1
#
_entry.id   AF-A0A7W3QMJ4-F1
#
_cell.length_a   1.000
_cell.length_b   1.000
_cell.length_c   1.000
_cell.angle_alpha   90.00
_cell.angle_beta   90.00
_cell.angle_gamma   90.00
#
_symmetry.space_group_name_H-M   'P 1'
#
loop_
_entity.id
_entity.type
_entity.pdbx_description
1 polymer ?
#
loop_
_entity_poly.entity_id
_entity_poly.type
_entity_poly.pdbx_seq_one_letter_code
_entity_poly.pdbx_strand_id
1 'polypeptide(L)'
;MVVFHCAVCDRALTAELERVPAVPARHRFDGALVDGRRLAPPTLPRGAYAIDPEPHGLPFVPAENPDDCPAAYPGGPCISDSNGTIIVSAGPRNTVVLHPEDAPGLIPHTTPETPSGCCGARGDGPPNRACPCGSVVGNEMSECYGPYELHLLPDAVRLAPGDA
;
A
#
# COMPACT_ATOMS: atom_id res chain seq x y z
N MET A 1 7.16 -3.56 -20.82
CA MET A 1 6.39 -3.89 -19.61
C MET A 1 7.30 -4.64 -18.65
N VAL A 2 6.95 -4.68 -17.37
CA VAL A 2 7.80 -5.26 -16.31
C VAL A 2 7.00 -6.18 -15.40
N VAL A 3 7.66 -7.14 -14.78
CA VAL A 3 7.07 -8.02 -13.77
C VAL A 3 7.88 -7.89 -12.48
N PHE A 4 7.18 -7.72 -11.35
CA PHE A 4 7.80 -7.74 -10.04
C PHE A 4 7.89 -9.17 -9.53
N HIS A 5 9.08 -9.57 -9.12
CA HIS A 5 9.37 -10.89 -8.57
C HIS A 5 9.74 -10.80 -7.10
N CYS A 6 9.46 -11.86 -6.34
CA CYS A 6 9.92 -11.97 -4.96
C CYS A 6 11.45 -11.91 -4.91
N ALA A 7 12.01 -11.03 -4.08
CA ALA A 7 13.46 -10.96 -3.91
C ALA A 7 14.06 -12.27 -3.34
N VAL A 8 13.27 -13.03 -2.56
CA VAL A 8 13.72 -14.25 -1.88
C VAL A 8 13.59 -15.51 -2.76
N CYS A 9 12.43 -15.75 -3.36
CA CYS A 9 12.14 -17.00 -4.07
C CYS A 9 11.99 -16.87 -5.59
N ASP A 10 12.15 -15.66 -6.13
CA ASP A 10 12.05 -15.35 -7.57
C ASP A 10 10.69 -15.64 -8.21
N ARG A 11 9.66 -15.94 -7.43
CA ARG A 11 8.29 -16.09 -7.95
C ARG A 11 7.77 -14.73 -8.46
N ALA A 12 7.19 -14.73 -9.66
CA ALA A 12 6.44 -13.58 -10.17
C ALA A 12 5.28 -13.25 -9.22
N LEU A 13 5.23 -12.00 -8.76
CA LEU A 13 4.22 -11.48 -7.83
C LEU A 13 3.10 -10.76 -8.57
N THR A 14 3.40 -10.13 -9.70
CA THR A 14 2.47 -9.34 -10.49
C THR A 14 2.27 -9.94 -11.88
N ALA A 15 1.21 -9.51 -12.57
CA ALA A 15 1.19 -9.55 -14.03
C ALA A 15 2.20 -8.54 -14.63
N GLU A 16 2.25 -8.45 -15.96
CA GLU A 16 2.99 -7.39 -16.65
C GLU A 16 2.39 -6.01 -16.37
N LEU A 17 3.24 -5.07 -15.97
CA LEU A 17 2.84 -3.70 -15.63
C LEU A 17 3.55 -2.67 -16.52
N GLU A 18 2.85 -1.56 -16.76
CA GLU A 18 3.39 -0.35 -17.38
C GLU A 18 3.71 0.70 -16.31
N ARG A 19 4.88 1.35 -16.43
CA ARG A 19 5.27 2.42 -15.51
C ARG A 19 4.57 3.71 -15.88
N VAL A 20 3.86 4.30 -14.94
CA VAL A 20 3.40 5.70 -15.06
C VAL A 20 4.38 6.67 -14.39
N PRO A 21 4.42 7.96 -14.78
CA PRO A 21 5.45 8.90 -14.31
C PRO A 21 5.42 9.16 -12.79
N ALA A 22 4.23 9.20 -12.19
CA ALA A 22 4.01 9.51 -10.79
C ALA A 22 2.70 8.89 -10.30
N VAL A 23 2.55 8.76 -8.98
CA VAL A 23 1.28 8.38 -8.35
C VAL A 23 0.26 9.50 -8.57
N PRO A 24 -0.93 9.22 -9.15
CA PRO A 24 -2.00 10.20 -9.26
C PRO A 24 -2.46 10.74 -7.90
N ALA A 25 -3.24 11.82 -7.93
CA ALA A 25 -3.89 12.31 -6.72
C ALA A 25 -4.82 11.22 -6.15
N ARG A 26 -4.61 10.89 -4.88
CA ARG A 26 -5.38 9.86 -4.18
C ARG A 26 -6.79 10.34 -3.87
N HIS A 27 -7.75 9.47 -4.10
CA HIS A 27 -9.12 9.64 -3.63
C HIS A 27 -9.16 9.66 -2.11
N ARG A 28 -10.03 10.50 -1.53
CA ARG A 28 -10.24 10.58 -0.08
C ARG A 28 -11.73 10.58 0.18
N PHE A 29 -12.19 9.66 1.02
CA PHE A 29 -13.60 9.53 1.41
C PHE A 29 -14.58 9.23 0.25
N ASP A 30 -14.10 8.68 -0.87
CA ASP A 30 -14.89 8.38 -2.07
C ASP A 30 -15.41 6.93 -2.12
N GLY A 31 -15.37 6.19 -1.00
CA GLY A 31 -15.76 4.78 -0.96
C GLY A 31 -17.21 4.52 -1.35
N ALA A 32 -17.41 3.79 -2.45
CA ALA A 32 -18.72 3.40 -2.97
C ALA A 32 -19.03 1.92 -2.67
N LEU A 33 -20.32 1.56 -2.61
CA LEU A 33 -20.72 0.15 -2.57
C LEU A 33 -20.53 -0.48 -3.96
N VAL A 34 -19.61 -1.42 -4.04
CA VAL A 34 -19.32 -2.24 -5.23
C VAL A 34 -19.47 -3.70 -4.82
N ASP A 35 -20.42 -4.40 -5.43
CA ASP A 35 -20.70 -5.82 -5.15
C ASP A 35 -20.85 -6.15 -3.65
N GLY A 36 -21.52 -5.27 -2.91
CA GLY A 36 -21.76 -5.43 -1.47
C GLY A 36 -20.58 -5.08 -0.57
N ARG A 37 -19.44 -4.66 -1.14
CA ARG A 37 -18.27 -4.19 -0.40
C ARG A 37 -18.11 -2.69 -0.61
N ARG A 38 -17.83 -1.93 0.46
CA ARG A 38 -17.50 -0.52 0.30
C ARG A 38 -16.02 -0.41 -0.03
N LEU A 39 -15.71 0.07 -1.24
CA LEU A 39 -14.35 0.15 -1.76
C LEU A 39 -14.07 1.57 -2.25
N ALA A 40 -12.91 2.10 -1.91
CA ALA A 40 -12.42 3.31 -2.52
C ALA A 40 -12.04 3.04 -3.99
N PRO A 41 -12.12 4.04 -4.88
CA PRO A 41 -11.61 3.91 -6.24
C PRO A 41 -10.10 3.61 -6.21
N PRO A 42 -9.59 2.76 -7.10
CA PRO A 42 -8.17 2.49 -7.19
C PRO A 42 -7.41 3.73 -7.64
N THR A 43 -6.26 4.02 -7.03
CA THR A 43 -5.44 5.19 -7.40
C THR A 43 -4.75 4.99 -8.75
N LEU A 44 -4.41 3.74 -9.08
CA LEU A 44 -3.85 3.35 -10.37
C LEU A 44 -4.79 2.37 -11.06
N PRO A 45 -4.98 2.47 -12.40
CA PRO A 45 -5.69 1.44 -13.13
C PRO A 45 -4.92 0.11 -13.08
N ARG A 46 -5.63 -1.01 -13.27
CA ARG A 46 -4.99 -2.32 -13.45
C ARG A 46 -3.98 -2.29 -14.60
N GLY A 47 -2.87 -3.00 -14.44
CA GLY A 47 -1.78 -3.05 -15.40
C GLY A 47 -0.80 -1.87 -15.33
N ALA A 48 -0.93 -0.99 -14.33
CA ALA A 48 -0.05 0.17 -14.14
C ALA A 48 0.64 0.15 -12.77
N TYR A 49 1.86 0.69 -12.72
CA TYR A 49 2.56 0.93 -11.47
C TYR A 49 3.25 2.30 -11.45
N ALA A 50 3.44 2.84 -10.26
CA ALA A 50 4.21 4.05 -10.00
C ALA A 50 5.19 3.82 -8.83
N ILE A 51 6.19 4.69 -8.70
CA ILE A 51 7.04 4.74 -7.50
C ILE A 51 6.55 5.90 -6.64
N ASP A 52 6.19 5.63 -5.40
CA ASP A 52 5.82 6.67 -4.42
C ASP A 52 7.05 7.06 -3.58
N PRO A 53 7.57 8.30 -3.72
CA PRO A 53 8.73 8.76 -2.95
C PRO A 53 8.41 9.02 -1.47
N GLU A 54 7.13 9.13 -1.12
CA GLU A 54 6.69 9.47 0.24
C GLU A 54 6.83 8.28 1.20
N PRO A 55 7.00 8.53 2.51
CA PRO A 55 7.11 7.47 3.50
C PRO A 55 5.75 6.81 3.72
N HIS A 56 5.74 5.49 3.83
CA HIS A 56 4.49 4.74 3.98
C HIS A 56 4.60 3.61 5.03
N GLY A 57 3.54 3.44 5.82
CA GLY A 57 3.45 2.41 6.87
C GLY A 57 4.36 2.69 8.07
N LEU A 58 4.67 1.64 8.84
CA LEU A 58 5.52 1.74 10.02
C LEU A 58 7.00 2.02 9.68
N PRO A 59 7.77 2.65 10.60
CA PRO A 59 7.32 3.17 11.89
C PRO A 59 6.55 4.50 11.75
N PHE A 60 5.69 4.80 12.72
CA PHE A 60 5.09 6.11 12.88
C PHE A 60 5.87 6.93 13.92
N VAL A 61 6.06 8.22 13.64
CA VAL A 61 6.77 9.17 14.51
C VAL A 61 5.88 10.40 14.77
N PRO A 62 6.11 11.15 15.86
CA PRO A 62 5.38 12.40 16.10
C PRO A 62 5.49 13.36 14.91
N ALA A 63 4.37 13.98 14.54
CA ALA A 63 4.33 15.02 13.53
C ALA A 63 5.11 16.26 13.99
N GLU A 64 5.88 16.88 13.09
CA GLU A 64 6.60 18.13 13.38
C GLU A 64 5.63 19.28 13.69
N ASN A 65 4.54 19.38 12.94
CA ASN A 65 3.48 20.38 13.10
C ASN A 65 2.14 19.67 13.38
N PRO A 66 1.86 19.25 14.63
CA PRO A 66 0.66 18.49 14.96
C PRO A 66 -0.63 19.30 14.81
N ASP A 67 -0.57 20.63 14.98
CA ASP A 67 -1.73 21.52 14.85
C ASP A 67 -2.32 21.54 13.42
N ASP A 68 -1.49 21.27 12.41
CA ASP A 68 -1.93 21.17 11.02
C ASP A 68 -2.66 19.85 10.71
N CYS A 69 -2.69 18.93 11.68
CA CYS A 69 -3.24 17.58 11.55
C CYS A 69 -2.84 16.90 10.23
N PRO A 70 -1.52 16.70 9.99
CA PRO A 70 -1.05 16.10 8.75
C PRO A 70 -1.59 14.67 8.57
N ALA A 71 -1.73 14.25 7.31
CA ALA A 71 -2.07 12.87 6.99
C ALA A 71 -0.96 11.94 7.49
N ALA A 72 -1.36 10.84 8.13
CA ALA A 72 -0.41 9.90 8.71
C ALA A 72 0.46 9.20 7.65
N TYR A 73 -0.07 9.03 6.44
CA TYR A 73 0.62 8.50 5.27
C TYR A 73 -0.07 9.07 4.01
N PRO A 74 0.54 8.96 2.82
CA PRO A 74 -0.04 9.52 1.60
C PRO A 74 -1.48 9.07 1.34
N GLY A 75 -2.41 10.04 1.32
CA GLY A 75 -3.85 9.79 1.13
C GLY A 75 -4.59 9.24 2.35
N GLY A 76 -3.89 8.95 3.44
CA GLY A 76 -4.47 8.53 4.71
C GLY A 76 -5.11 9.67 5.51
N PRO A 77 -5.84 9.33 6.59
CA PRO A 77 -6.36 10.31 7.53
C PRO A 77 -5.26 10.86 8.44
N CYS A 78 -5.55 11.95 9.13
CA CYS A 78 -4.81 12.36 10.32
C CYS A 78 -5.16 11.42 11.48
N ILE A 79 -4.16 10.86 12.16
CA ILE A 79 -4.36 9.93 13.29
C ILE A 79 -3.42 10.29 14.44
N SER A 80 -3.79 9.85 15.64
CA SER A 80 -2.97 9.96 16.84
C SER A 80 -2.57 8.59 17.39
N ASP A 81 -1.47 8.53 18.13
CA ASP A 81 -1.13 7.38 18.96
C ASP A 81 -2.06 7.28 20.20
N SER A 82 -1.81 6.28 21.06
CA SER A 82 -2.58 6.06 22.30
C SER A 82 -2.44 7.19 23.32
N ASN A 83 -1.43 8.06 23.19
CA ASN A 83 -1.20 9.20 24.06
C ASN A 83 -1.83 10.49 23.50
N GLY A 84 -2.48 10.43 22.33
CA GLY A 84 -3.05 11.58 21.64
C GLY A 84 -2.04 12.39 20.83
N THR A 85 -0.82 11.86 20.62
CA THR A 85 0.19 12.51 19.78
C THR A 85 -0.15 12.30 18.31
N ILE A 86 -0.26 13.37 17.53
CA ILE A 86 -0.43 13.26 16.07
C ILE A 86 0.83 12.65 15.46
N ILE A 87 0.65 11.65 14.61
CA ILE A 87 1.75 10.85 14.06
C ILE A 87 1.74 10.82 12.53
N VAL A 88 2.94 10.72 11.95
CA VAL A 88 3.18 10.56 10.52
C VAL A 88 4.13 9.40 10.27
N SER A 89 4.02 8.80 9.09
CA SER A 89 4.85 7.68 8.67
C SER A 89 6.28 8.15 8.47
N ALA A 90 7.21 7.42 9.09
CA ALA A 90 8.64 7.44 8.78
C ALA A 90 9.06 6.09 8.17
N GLY A 91 8.09 5.39 7.56
CA GLY A 91 8.29 4.08 6.94
C GLY A 91 9.09 4.11 5.65
N PRO A 92 9.18 2.95 4.98
CA PRO A 92 9.84 2.82 3.68
C PRO A 92 9.36 3.87 2.67
N ARG A 93 10.32 4.38 1.91
CA ARG A 93 10.11 5.30 0.78
C ARG A 93 10.35 4.57 -0.53
N ASN A 94 9.95 5.18 -1.65
CA ASN A 94 10.11 4.61 -2.99
C ASN A 94 9.42 3.25 -3.13
N THR A 95 8.26 3.12 -2.49
CA THR A 95 7.43 1.91 -2.59
C THR A 95 6.82 1.83 -3.99
N VAL A 96 6.62 0.60 -4.47
CA VAL A 96 5.97 0.36 -5.77
C VAL A 96 4.46 0.33 -5.54
N VAL A 97 3.76 1.36 -6.01
CA VAL A 97 2.31 1.45 -5.91
C VAL A 97 1.69 0.85 -7.16
N LEU A 98 0.71 -0.02 -6.97
CA LEU A 98 -0.03 -0.69 -8.04
C LEU A 98 -1.46 -1.02 -7.59
N HIS A 99 -2.31 -1.41 -8.55
CA HIS A 99 -3.68 -1.83 -8.26
C HIS A 99 -3.66 -3.16 -7.48
N PRO A 100 -4.31 -3.31 -6.31
CA PRO A 100 -4.19 -4.53 -5.48
C PRO A 100 -4.46 -5.86 -6.21
N GLU A 101 -5.37 -5.85 -7.17
CA GLU A 101 -5.70 -7.03 -8.00
C GLU A 101 -4.66 -7.40 -9.07
N ASP A 102 -3.63 -6.58 -9.33
CA ASP A 102 -2.55 -6.95 -10.25
C ASP A 102 -1.54 -7.93 -9.62
N ALA A 103 -1.69 -8.24 -8.32
CA ALA A 103 -0.87 -9.22 -7.61
C ALA A 103 -1.74 -10.32 -6.93
N PRO A 104 -2.57 -11.06 -7.69
CA PRO A 104 -3.59 -11.94 -7.13
C PRO A 104 -3.02 -13.16 -6.38
N GLY A 105 -1.74 -13.48 -6.59
CA GLY A 105 -1.05 -14.60 -5.94
C GLY A 105 -0.49 -14.28 -4.55
N LEU A 106 -0.59 -13.03 -4.09
CA LEU A 106 -0.15 -12.65 -2.74
C LEU A 106 -1.11 -13.19 -1.69
N ILE A 107 -0.54 -13.65 -0.58
CA ILE A 107 -1.31 -14.14 0.56
C ILE A 107 -1.36 -13.08 1.67
N PRO A 108 -2.42 -13.05 2.48
CA PRO A 108 -2.45 -12.22 3.67
C PRO A 108 -1.29 -12.56 4.62
N HIS A 109 -0.58 -11.53 5.08
CA HIS A 109 0.39 -11.64 6.16
C HIS A 109 -0.16 -10.88 7.36
N THR A 110 -0.81 -11.57 8.28
CA THR A 110 -1.31 -10.93 9.50
C THR A 110 -0.31 -11.14 10.63
N THR A 111 0.26 -10.05 11.14
CA THR A 111 0.76 -10.05 12.52
C THR A 111 -0.43 -9.79 13.46
N PRO A 112 -0.40 -10.27 14.72
CA PRO A 112 -1.47 -10.04 15.70
C PRO A 112 -1.81 -8.55 15.93
N GLU A 113 -0.89 -7.65 15.55
CA GLU A 113 -0.98 -6.21 15.75
C GLU A 113 -1.54 -5.45 14.54
N THR A 114 -1.92 -6.14 13.45
CA THR A 114 -2.42 -5.46 12.24
C THR A 114 -3.82 -4.89 12.53
N PRO A 115 -4.01 -3.55 12.56
CA PRO A 115 -5.32 -2.99 12.83
C PRO A 115 -6.29 -3.37 11.71
N SER A 116 -7.38 -4.04 12.04
CA SER A 116 -8.47 -4.25 11.08
C SER A 116 -9.19 -2.91 10.86
N GLY A 117 -9.39 -2.56 9.60
CA GLY A 117 -10.28 -1.47 9.22
C GLY A 117 -11.74 -1.88 9.24
N CYS A 118 -12.62 -0.93 9.00
CA CYS A 118 -14.07 -1.13 8.89
C CYS A 118 -14.42 -1.89 7.60
N CYS A 119 -13.87 -1.46 6.47
CA CYS A 119 -14.16 -2.04 5.15
C CYS A 119 -12.99 -2.87 4.59
N GLY A 120 -11.77 -2.67 5.09
CA GLY A 120 -10.56 -3.33 4.59
C GLY A 120 -9.32 -2.97 5.39
N ALA A 121 -8.14 -3.07 4.77
CA ALA A 121 -6.89 -2.72 5.41
C ALA A 121 -6.65 -1.21 5.40
N ARG A 122 -6.32 -0.63 6.55
CA ARG A 122 -6.16 0.83 6.68
C ARG A 122 -4.87 1.36 6.04
N GLY A 123 -3.78 0.62 6.14
CA GLY A 123 -2.45 1.07 5.70
C GLY A 123 -1.53 1.57 6.82
N ASP A 124 -2.06 1.74 8.05
CA ASP A 124 -1.32 2.17 9.25
C ASP A 124 -0.72 1.02 10.08
N GLY A 125 -0.86 -0.22 9.62
CA GLY A 125 -0.29 -1.40 10.26
C GLY A 125 1.06 -1.84 9.68
N PRO A 126 1.64 -2.92 10.23
CA PRO A 126 2.71 -3.66 9.58
C PRO A 126 2.32 -4.13 8.18
N PRO A 127 3.30 -4.38 7.28
CA PRO A 127 3.00 -4.89 5.94
C PRO A 127 2.16 -6.17 5.98
N ASN A 128 1.07 -6.20 5.21
CA ASN A 128 0.02 -7.21 5.32
C ASN A 128 -0.11 -8.17 4.11
N ARG A 129 0.87 -8.15 3.20
CA ARG A 129 0.95 -9.03 2.03
C ARG A 129 2.28 -9.76 1.98
N ALA A 130 2.22 -11.06 1.73
CA ALA A 130 3.38 -11.93 1.56
C ALA A 130 3.31 -12.72 0.26
N CYS A 131 4.48 -13.10 -0.24
CA CYS A 131 4.62 -14.13 -1.25
C CYS A 131 4.21 -15.50 -0.65
N PRO A 132 3.70 -16.46 -1.44
CA PRO A 132 3.43 -17.83 -0.96
C PRO A 132 4.61 -18.56 -0.32
N CYS A 133 5.85 -18.10 -0.52
CA CYS A 133 7.04 -18.62 0.15
C CYS A 133 7.19 -18.11 1.61
N GLY A 134 6.30 -17.23 2.07
CA GLY A 134 6.31 -16.63 3.40
C GLY A 134 7.06 -15.29 3.52
N SER A 135 7.75 -14.83 2.47
CA SER A 135 8.43 -13.53 2.48
C SER A 135 7.39 -12.40 2.44
N VAL A 136 7.48 -11.46 3.38
CA VAL A 136 6.66 -10.24 3.40
C VAL A 136 7.10 -9.32 2.28
N VAL A 137 6.17 -8.89 1.43
CA VAL A 137 6.50 -8.15 0.20
C VAL A 137 5.84 -6.77 0.12
N GLY A 138 4.81 -6.50 0.92
CA GLY A 138 4.10 -5.24 0.77
C GLY A 138 2.93 -5.03 1.72
N ASN A 139 2.29 -3.89 1.54
CA ASN A 139 1.12 -3.47 2.30
C ASN A 139 -0.01 -3.10 1.34
N GLU A 140 -1.15 -3.78 1.46
CA GLU A 140 -2.39 -3.40 0.81
C GLU A 140 -3.18 -2.44 1.69
N MET A 141 -3.68 -1.37 1.06
CA MET A 141 -4.72 -0.48 1.57
C MET A 141 -6.01 -0.77 0.82
N SER A 142 -7.07 -1.01 1.56
CA SER A 142 -8.40 -1.35 1.02
C SER A 142 -9.55 -0.83 1.88
N GLU A 143 -9.25 0.13 2.75
CA GLU A 143 -10.25 0.80 3.56
C GLU A 143 -11.10 1.75 2.70
N CYS A 144 -12.39 1.85 3.01
CA CYS A 144 -13.34 2.56 2.18
C CYS A 144 -13.18 4.09 2.19
N TYR A 145 -12.51 4.66 3.19
CA TYR A 145 -12.26 6.10 3.27
C TYR A 145 -10.86 6.51 2.79
N GLY A 146 -9.95 5.54 2.65
CA GLY A 146 -8.56 5.76 2.26
C GLY A 146 -8.29 5.32 0.82
N PRO A 147 -7.01 5.25 0.41
CA PRO A 147 -6.65 4.79 -0.92
C PRO A 147 -6.88 3.28 -1.09
N TYR A 148 -7.16 2.86 -2.33
CA TYR A 148 -7.16 1.44 -2.71
C TYR A 148 -5.90 1.13 -3.54
N GLU A 149 -4.87 0.62 -2.86
CA GLU A 149 -3.49 0.54 -3.36
C GLU A 149 -2.74 -0.65 -2.76
N LEU A 150 -1.80 -1.23 -3.51
CA LEU A 150 -0.80 -2.14 -2.98
C LEU A 150 0.58 -1.48 -3.10
N HIS A 151 1.26 -1.36 -1.97
CA HIS A 151 2.63 -0.87 -1.87
C HIS A 151 3.59 -2.05 -1.70
N LEU A 152 4.32 -2.42 -2.75
CA LEU A 152 5.43 -3.37 -2.61
C LEU A 152 6.64 -2.66 -2.00
N LEU A 153 7.27 -3.33 -1.04
CA LEU A 153 8.50 -2.86 -0.40
C LEU A 153 9.65 -2.96 -1.41
N PRO A 154 10.43 -1.88 -1.61
CA PRO A 154 11.45 -1.85 -2.66
C PRO A 154 12.51 -2.95 -2.51
N ASP A 155 12.90 -3.27 -1.27
CA ASP A 155 13.92 -4.29 -0.99
C ASP A 155 13.38 -5.72 -1.01
N ALA A 156 12.05 -5.89 -1.03
CA ALA A 156 11.40 -7.21 -1.03
C ALA A 156 11.07 -7.73 -2.44
N VAL A 157 11.27 -6.91 -3.47
CA VAL A 157 10.92 -7.22 -4.85
C VAL A 157 12.06 -6.91 -5.82
N ARG A 158 12.12 -7.66 -6.93
CA ARG A 158 13.03 -7.40 -8.04
C ARG A 158 12.23 -7.11 -9.29
N LEU A 159 12.68 -6.10 -10.05
CA LEU A 159 12.12 -5.75 -11.34
C LEU A 159 12.76 -6.61 -12.42
N ALA A 160 11.95 -7.27 -13.25
CA ALA A 160 12.41 -7.97 -14.45
C ALA A 160 11.65 -7.48 -15.70
N PRO A 161 12.26 -7.53 -16.90
CA PRO A 161 11.53 -7.38 -18.15
C PRO A 161 10.39 -8.41 -18.23
N GLY A 162 9.24 -8.00 -18.74
CA GLY A 162 8.20 -8.94 -19.12
C GLY A 162 8.59 -9.72 -20.39
N ASP A 163 8.14 -10.96 -20.50
CA ASP A 163 8.31 -11.78 -21.71
C ASP A 163 7.26 -11.35 -22.74
N ALA A 164 7.71 -10.65 -23.79
CA ALA A 164 6.87 -10.10 -24.87
C ALA A 164 6.17 -11.18 -25.73
#